data_AF-A0A183UYV7-F1
#
_entry.id   AF-A0A183UYV7-F1
#
_cell.length_a   1.000
_cell.length_b   1.000
_cell.length_c   1.000
_cell.angle_alpha   90.00
_cell.angle_beta   90.00
_cell.angle_gamma   90.00
#
_symmetry.space_group_name_H-M   'P 1'
#
loop_
_entity.id
_entity.type
_entity.pdbx_description
1 polymer ?
#
loop_
_entity_poly.entity_id
_entity_poly.type
_entity_poly.pdbx_seq_one_letter_code
_entity_poly.pdbx_strand_id
1 'polypeptide(L)'
;MSSNGDDAHFEVFLPDIWQPLEHLLSSHPKYRRVFNQAIDQLFYGRGPMAAHERHYVALMAASRHRCHYLMNLHRREFTRLGGNREWLKGLSHVPLKISSMDALNGVLAHQPWAITTDHLTVEMAKYAWKLQALTKCRSPANWSLSELVQATIVLAQTHVLCSFILGSGGIEPNTTADESLAAGRFQSEKENGQEGEVELLLKRMHELQGIKACEHELQLSELQRQRHFLEVHTTDSISETDNSGTAMGVVACRTAGNANDETASLYARDLRFSYIDFALCARNGTARTHKIHDLSWEDQGYSCVDELYNEMADILDKKFTLTQNLTYFTMGGYSDVDTSKYRTAIWMYIHSLYGIRHDDYNYGEVNMMLSREMKTFIKTICCFPDKTTASLRQSVMVDFQPSEKVHVLLMVMESRLQAELIYLFRTLLRLFTSPSPC
;
A
#
# COMPACT_ATOMS: atom_id res chain seq x y z
N MET A 1 -4.20 -22.75 37.81
CA MET A 1 -2.81 -22.30 38.00
C MET A 1 -2.50 -21.35 36.86
N SER A 2 -2.42 -20.08 37.19
CA SER A 2 -2.12 -18.94 36.32
C SER A 2 -0.69 -19.02 35.80
N SER A 3 -0.52 -19.14 34.48
CA SER A 3 0.74 -18.79 33.82
C SER A 3 0.61 -17.36 33.28
N ASN A 4 0.73 -16.39 34.19
CA ASN A 4 1.23 -15.07 33.82
C ASN A 4 2.72 -15.25 33.53
N GLY A 5 3.09 -15.34 32.25
CA GLY A 5 4.47 -15.39 31.80
C GLY A 5 4.71 -14.25 30.82
N ASP A 6 5.39 -13.22 31.32
CA ASP A 6 6.26 -12.28 30.61
C ASP A 6 5.75 -11.65 29.31
N ASP A 7 4.99 -10.56 29.46
CA ASP A 7 4.82 -9.54 28.40
C ASP A 7 5.17 -8.16 28.99
N ALA A 8 6.40 -8.02 29.49
CA ALA A 8 7.01 -6.71 29.69
C ALA A 8 7.38 -6.13 28.31
N HIS A 9 6.36 -5.84 27.50
CA HIS A 9 6.55 -5.24 26.18
C HIS A 9 7.10 -3.83 26.35
N PHE A 10 8.36 -3.63 25.97
CA PHE A 10 8.94 -2.30 25.81
C PHE A 10 8.07 -1.50 24.83
N GLU A 11 7.44 -0.44 25.33
CA GLU A 11 6.72 0.50 24.48
C GLU A 11 7.73 1.27 23.63
N VAL A 12 7.60 1.14 22.31
CA VAL A 12 8.48 1.80 21.35
C VAL A 12 7.95 3.21 21.12
N PHE A 13 8.76 4.21 21.47
CA PHE A 13 8.47 5.62 21.25
C PHE A 13 9.18 6.11 20.00
N LEU A 14 8.43 6.55 19.00
CA LEU A 14 8.99 7.12 17.78
C LEU A 14 9.43 8.57 18.02
N PRO A 15 10.38 9.08 17.23
CA PRO A 15 10.70 10.51 17.24
C PRO A 15 9.47 11.39 16.97
N ASP A 16 9.44 12.58 17.57
CA ASP A 16 8.29 13.52 17.54
C ASP A 16 7.73 13.81 16.14
N ILE A 17 8.55 13.66 15.10
CA ILE A 17 8.13 13.86 13.71
C ILE A 17 7.05 12.86 13.25
N TRP A 18 6.88 11.74 13.94
CA TRP A 18 5.85 10.74 13.68
C TRP A 18 4.55 10.96 14.48
N GLN A 19 4.55 11.87 15.47
CA GLN A 19 3.40 12.12 16.36
C GLN A 19 2.08 12.40 15.62
N PRO A 20 2.04 13.15 14.50
CA PRO A 20 0.79 13.33 13.77
C PRO A 20 0.16 12.02 13.27
N LEU A 21 0.98 11.04 12.86
CA LEU A 21 0.49 9.71 12.48
C LEU A 21 0.07 8.92 13.73
N GLU A 22 0.84 8.96 14.80
CA GLU A 22 0.48 8.28 16.05
C GLU A 22 -0.84 8.77 16.64
N HIS A 23 -1.16 10.06 16.46
CA HIS A 23 -2.42 10.65 16.86
C HIS A 23 -3.60 10.06 16.07
N LEU A 24 -3.47 9.92 14.74
CA LEU A 24 -4.49 9.26 13.92
C LEU A 24 -4.72 7.81 14.33
N LEU A 25 -3.67 7.11 14.75
CA LEU A 25 -3.73 5.71 15.19
C LEU A 25 -4.23 5.54 16.63
N SER A 26 -4.53 6.63 17.35
CA SER A 26 -4.89 6.58 18.78
C SER A 26 -6.17 5.79 19.08
N SER A 27 -7.11 5.73 18.14
CA SER A 27 -8.32 4.91 18.24
C SER A 27 -8.06 3.40 18.15
N HIS A 28 -6.88 2.99 17.70
CA HIS A 28 -6.51 1.58 17.49
C HIS A 28 -5.20 1.24 18.21
N PRO A 29 -5.17 1.25 19.56
CA PRO A 29 -3.92 1.14 20.33
C PRO A 29 -3.16 -0.17 20.09
N LYS A 30 -3.87 -1.28 19.84
CA LYS A 30 -3.25 -2.57 19.47
C LYS A 30 -2.44 -2.45 18.18
N TYR A 31 -3.06 -1.86 17.14
CA TYR A 31 -2.38 -1.66 15.85
C TYR A 31 -1.27 -0.62 15.97
N ARG A 32 -1.50 0.49 16.68
CA ARG A 32 -0.50 1.54 16.92
C ARG A 32 0.80 1.00 17.51
N ARG A 33 0.73 0.04 18.44
CA ARG A 33 1.93 -0.59 19.02
C ARG A 33 2.77 -1.31 17.96
N VAL A 34 2.13 -2.14 17.13
CA VAL A 34 2.82 -2.89 16.07
C VAL A 34 3.33 -1.94 14.98
N PHE A 35 2.57 -0.89 14.68
CA PHE A 35 3.00 0.18 13.79
C PHE A 35 4.28 0.87 14.30
N ASN A 36 4.34 1.25 15.58
CA ASN A 36 5.53 1.87 16.16
C ASN A 36 6.75 0.92 16.10
N GLN A 37 6.56 -0.36 16.40
CA GLN A 37 7.62 -1.37 16.25
C GLN A 37 8.13 -1.45 14.80
N ALA A 38 7.22 -1.44 13.82
CA ALA A 38 7.57 -1.49 12.41
C ALA A 38 8.34 -0.25 11.95
N ILE A 39 7.86 0.95 12.28
CA ILE A 39 8.52 2.21 11.90
C ILE A 39 9.89 2.30 12.58
N ASP A 40 9.98 1.95 13.86
CA ASP A 40 11.26 1.95 14.58
C ASP A 40 12.26 1.00 13.95
N GLN A 41 11.90 -0.28 13.78
CA GLN A 41 12.79 -1.27 13.20
C GLN A 41 13.23 -0.89 11.78
N LEU A 42 12.29 -0.41 10.96
CA LEU A 42 12.53 -0.09 9.56
C LEU A 42 13.41 1.15 9.36
N PHE A 43 13.28 2.19 10.20
CA PHE A 43 13.96 3.46 9.99
C PHE A 43 15.09 3.74 10.98
N TYR A 44 15.00 3.24 12.21
CA TYR A 44 15.95 3.51 13.30
C TYR A 44 16.65 2.26 13.84
N GLY A 45 16.02 1.10 13.72
CA GLY A 45 16.52 -0.18 14.19
C GLY A 45 17.74 -0.68 13.41
N ARG A 46 18.31 -1.79 13.87
CA ARG A 46 19.47 -2.41 13.21
C ARG A 46 19.06 -3.05 11.89
N GLY A 47 19.99 -3.12 10.94
CA GLY A 47 19.76 -3.82 9.69
C GLY A 47 20.91 -3.66 8.72
N PRO A 48 20.82 -4.25 7.53
CA PRO A 48 21.89 -4.28 6.55
C PRO A 48 22.21 -2.90 5.94
N MET A 49 21.24 -1.98 5.87
CA MET A 49 21.42 -0.62 5.39
C MET A 49 21.61 0.39 6.52
N ALA A 50 22.36 1.46 6.25
CA ALA A 50 22.47 2.57 7.19
C ALA A 50 21.14 3.33 7.31
N ALA A 51 20.82 3.82 8.52
CA ALA A 51 19.55 4.48 8.80
C ALA A 51 19.26 5.68 7.87
N HIS A 52 20.25 6.54 7.62
CA HIS A 52 20.09 7.65 6.69
C HIS A 52 19.80 7.17 5.26
N GLU A 53 20.43 6.10 4.76
CA GLU A 53 20.13 5.55 3.44
C GLU A 53 18.68 5.06 3.35
N ARG A 54 18.16 4.42 4.40
CA ARG A 54 16.74 4.00 4.48
C ARG A 54 15.80 5.21 4.39
N HIS A 55 16.09 6.31 5.10
CA HIS A 55 15.31 7.53 4.95
C HIS A 55 15.41 8.14 3.54
N TYR A 56 16.56 8.07 2.87
CA TYR A 56 16.65 8.55 1.49
C TYR A 56 15.84 7.68 0.51
N VAL A 57 15.87 6.35 0.68
CA VAL A 57 15.04 5.43 -0.12
C VAL A 57 13.54 5.71 0.11
N ALA A 58 13.13 5.97 1.35
CA ALA A 58 11.75 6.39 1.63
C ALA A 58 11.41 7.76 1.02
N LEU A 59 12.35 8.71 0.98
CA LEU A 59 12.15 9.97 0.25
C LEU A 59 11.89 9.72 -1.24
N MET A 60 12.59 8.77 -1.87
CA MET A 60 12.34 8.36 -3.26
C MET A 60 10.93 7.75 -3.43
N ALA A 61 10.52 6.87 -2.52
CA ALA A 61 9.19 6.26 -2.51
C ALA A 61 8.07 7.29 -2.35
N ALA A 62 8.18 8.18 -1.36
CA ALA A 62 7.19 9.23 -1.11
C ALA A 62 7.01 10.18 -2.31
N SER A 63 8.09 10.39 -3.08
CA SER A 63 8.06 11.24 -4.27
C SER A 63 7.25 10.65 -5.42
N ARG A 64 7.13 9.30 -5.53
CA ARG A 64 6.26 8.64 -6.52
C ARG A 64 4.78 9.04 -6.41
N HIS A 65 4.37 9.35 -5.19
CA HIS A 65 3.00 9.71 -4.83
C HIS A 65 2.87 11.17 -4.41
N ARG A 66 3.89 12.01 -4.67
CA ARG A 66 3.88 13.44 -4.30
C ARG A 66 3.44 13.69 -2.86
N CYS A 67 3.79 12.77 -1.95
CA CYS A 67 3.39 12.85 -0.55
C CYS A 67 4.35 13.80 0.20
N HIS A 68 4.08 15.10 0.11
CA HIS A 68 4.97 16.15 0.61
C HIS A 68 5.24 16.02 2.12
N TYR A 69 4.25 15.55 2.88
CA TYR A 69 4.44 15.28 4.31
C TYR A 69 5.58 14.28 4.53
N LEU A 70 5.52 13.10 3.89
CA LEU A 70 6.56 12.08 4.02
C LEU A 70 7.88 12.50 3.39
N MET A 71 7.85 13.21 2.25
CA MET A 71 9.06 13.76 1.65
C MET A 71 9.79 14.69 2.63
N ASN A 72 9.07 15.58 3.30
CA ASN A 72 9.64 16.49 4.30
C ASN A 72 10.11 15.74 5.55
N LEU A 73 9.34 14.75 6.02
CA LEU A 73 9.70 13.90 7.15
C LEU A 73 11.03 13.19 6.89
N HIS A 74 11.13 12.43 5.79
CA HIS A 74 12.31 11.65 5.48
C HIS A 74 13.52 12.52 5.14
N ARG A 75 13.33 13.71 4.53
CA ARG A 75 14.41 14.69 4.32
C ARG A 75 15.01 15.18 5.63
N ARG A 76 14.15 15.49 6.62
CA ARG A 76 14.58 15.95 7.95
C ARG A 76 15.34 14.84 8.68
N GLU A 77 14.79 13.63 8.69
CA GLU A 77 15.43 12.49 9.36
C GLU A 77 16.73 12.04 8.69
N PHE A 78 16.79 12.04 7.35
CA PHE A 78 18.02 11.83 6.61
C PHE A 78 19.14 12.77 7.07
N THR A 79 18.82 14.06 7.19
CA THR A 79 19.78 15.08 7.64
C THR A 79 20.14 14.90 9.11
N ARG A 80 19.15 14.61 9.97
CA ARG A 80 19.34 14.38 11.42
C ARG A 80 20.28 13.22 11.69
N LEU A 81 20.23 12.17 10.88
CA LEU A 81 21.05 10.96 10.99
C LEU A 81 22.41 11.09 10.27
N GLY A 82 22.83 12.30 9.88
CA GLY A 82 24.14 12.56 9.28
C GLY A 82 24.24 12.26 7.79
N GLY A 83 23.12 12.10 7.08
CA GLY A 83 23.10 11.92 5.63
C GLY A 83 23.73 13.10 4.88
N ASN A 84 24.45 12.81 3.80
CA ASN A 84 25.11 13.84 3.00
C ASN A 84 24.08 14.76 2.33
N ARG A 85 24.08 16.04 2.72
CA ARG A 85 23.13 17.05 2.22
C ARG A 85 23.18 17.26 0.71
N GLU A 86 24.29 16.92 0.04
CA GLU A 86 24.38 16.95 -1.42
C GLU A 86 23.38 16.01 -2.09
N TRP A 87 23.04 14.88 -1.45
CA TRP A 87 22.03 13.94 -1.97
C TRP A 87 20.67 14.62 -2.12
N LEU A 88 20.35 15.59 -1.27
CA LEU A 88 19.08 16.30 -1.32
C LEU A 88 18.93 17.21 -2.54
N LYS A 89 20.00 17.42 -3.33
CA LYS A 89 19.93 18.11 -4.64
C LYS A 89 19.33 17.23 -5.74
N GLY A 90 19.18 15.93 -5.50
CA GLY A 90 18.44 15.00 -6.37
C GLY A 90 19.22 13.73 -6.72
N LEU A 91 18.59 12.85 -7.50
CA LEU A 91 19.11 11.52 -7.86
C LEU A 91 20.46 11.53 -8.60
N SER A 92 20.87 12.65 -9.18
CA SER A 92 22.20 12.82 -9.79
C SER A 92 23.33 12.95 -8.77
N HIS A 93 23.01 13.25 -7.50
CA HIS A 93 23.96 13.51 -6.43
C HIS A 93 24.11 12.36 -5.43
N VAL A 94 23.41 11.24 -5.66
CA VAL A 94 23.49 10.06 -4.79
C VAL A 94 24.37 8.97 -5.39
N PRO A 95 24.93 8.07 -4.56
CA PRO A 95 25.61 6.88 -5.05
C PRO A 95 24.71 6.12 -6.03
N LEU A 96 25.33 5.59 -7.08
CA LEU A 96 24.58 4.86 -8.10
C LEU A 96 23.80 3.67 -7.51
N LYS A 97 24.30 3.05 -6.42
CA LYS A 97 23.59 2.04 -5.62
C LYS A 97 22.19 2.52 -5.20
N ILE A 98 22.07 3.73 -4.65
CA ILE A 98 20.78 4.30 -4.23
C ILE A 98 19.97 4.75 -5.45
N SER A 99 20.60 5.39 -6.44
CA SER A 99 19.91 5.89 -7.64
C SER A 99 19.32 4.79 -8.52
N SER A 100 19.89 3.58 -8.48
CA SER A 100 19.45 2.45 -9.29
C SER A 100 18.11 1.88 -8.78
N MET A 101 17.83 2.02 -7.49
CA MET A 101 16.57 1.62 -6.85
C MET A 101 15.32 2.31 -7.42
N ASP A 102 15.49 3.46 -8.09
CA ASP A 102 14.42 4.25 -8.69
C ASP A 102 13.57 3.47 -9.72
N ALA A 103 14.18 2.55 -10.47
CA ALA A 103 13.45 1.71 -11.42
C ALA A 103 12.50 0.74 -10.71
N LEU A 104 12.99 0.04 -9.67
CA LEU A 104 12.17 -0.86 -8.86
C LEU A 104 11.10 -0.07 -8.09
N ASN A 105 11.46 1.08 -7.53
CA ASN A 105 10.54 2.01 -6.85
C ASN A 105 9.32 2.35 -7.72
N GLY A 106 9.54 2.79 -8.96
CA GLY A 106 8.44 3.13 -9.87
C GLY A 106 7.53 1.95 -10.18
N VAL A 107 8.10 0.78 -10.48
CA VAL A 107 7.31 -0.43 -10.79
C VAL A 107 6.54 -0.92 -9.56
N LEU A 108 7.18 -1.01 -8.41
CA LEU A 108 6.57 -1.44 -7.15
C LEU A 108 5.40 -0.55 -6.73
N ALA A 109 5.56 0.78 -6.83
CA ALA A 109 4.54 1.75 -6.43
C ALA A 109 3.25 1.70 -7.27
N HIS A 110 3.33 1.22 -8.52
CA HIS A 110 2.27 1.45 -9.51
C HIS A 110 1.81 0.18 -10.23
N GLN A 111 2.72 -0.72 -10.56
CA GLN A 111 2.44 -1.94 -11.32
C GLN A 111 3.30 -3.11 -10.77
N PRO A 112 3.15 -3.49 -9.49
CA PRO A 112 4.02 -4.48 -8.85
C PRO A 112 3.97 -5.86 -9.55
N TRP A 113 2.89 -6.18 -10.27
CA TRP A 113 2.80 -7.39 -11.09
C TRP A 113 3.81 -7.45 -12.24
N ALA A 114 4.36 -6.30 -12.65
CA ALA A 114 5.34 -6.17 -13.73
C ALA A 114 6.80 -6.28 -13.26
N ILE A 115 7.04 -6.52 -11.96
CA ILE A 115 8.40 -6.78 -11.45
C ILE A 115 8.94 -8.06 -12.13
N THR A 116 10.17 -7.96 -12.62
CA THR A 116 10.91 -9.05 -13.27
C THR A 116 12.22 -9.30 -12.55
N THR A 117 12.85 -10.45 -12.80
CA THR A 117 14.19 -10.76 -12.27
C THR A 117 15.22 -9.71 -12.71
N ASP A 118 15.06 -9.10 -13.89
CA ASP A 118 15.95 -8.03 -14.37
C ASP A 118 15.95 -6.81 -13.44
N HIS A 119 14.80 -6.47 -12.85
CA HIS A 119 14.73 -5.39 -11.85
C HIS A 119 15.54 -5.70 -10.59
N LEU A 120 15.80 -6.98 -10.28
CA LEU A 120 16.63 -7.38 -9.13
C LEU A 120 18.09 -7.64 -9.56
N THR A 121 18.30 -8.29 -10.70
CA THR A 121 19.64 -8.67 -11.19
C THR A 121 20.39 -7.47 -11.71
N VAL A 122 19.77 -6.52 -12.41
CA VAL A 122 20.45 -5.27 -12.83
C VAL A 122 20.90 -4.49 -11.61
N GLU A 123 20.09 -4.47 -10.55
CA GLU A 123 20.41 -3.80 -9.28
C GLU A 123 21.58 -4.49 -8.56
N MET A 124 21.64 -5.82 -8.58
CA MET A 124 22.78 -6.58 -8.04
C MET A 124 24.02 -6.56 -8.94
N ALA A 125 23.86 -6.50 -10.27
CA ALA A 125 24.91 -6.76 -11.26
C ALA A 125 25.48 -5.52 -11.96
N LYS A 126 24.83 -4.33 -11.88
CA LYS A 126 25.26 -3.07 -12.53
C LYS A 126 26.73 -2.71 -12.31
N TYR A 127 27.32 -3.22 -11.22
CA TYR A 127 28.70 -2.97 -10.82
C TYR A 127 29.58 -4.22 -10.81
N ALA A 128 29.00 -5.42 -10.92
CA ALA A 128 29.74 -6.69 -10.86
C ALA A 128 30.75 -6.78 -12.03
N TRP A 129 30.31 -6.48 -13.26
CA TRP A 129 31.17 -6.55 -14.45
C TRP A 129 32.14 -5.36 -14.56
N LYS A 130 31.73 -4.15 -14.18
CA LYS A 130 32.57 -2.94 -14.28
C LYS A 130 33.75 -2.96 -13.30
N LEU A 131 33.62 -3.66 -12.17
CA LEU A 131 34.66 -3.78 -11.14
C LEU A 131 35.50 -5.07 -11.25
N GLN A 132 34.98 -6.14 -11.87
CA GLN A 132 35.78 -7.34 -12.20
C GLN A 132 36.97 -7.02 -13.11
N ALA A 133 36.84 -5.99 -13.95
CA ALA A 133 37.90 -5.50 -14.81
C ALA A 133 38.97 -4.67 -14.08
N LEU A 134 38.73 -4.20 -12.84
CA LEU A 134 39.61 -3.20 -12.20
C LEU A 134 40.19 -3.59 -10.82
N THR A 135 39.62 -4.52 -10.04
CA THR A 135 40.26 -4.94 -8.77
C THR A 135 39.71 -6.26 -8.20
N LYS A 136 40.60 -7.14 -7.70
CA LYS A 136 40.30 -8.33 -6.87
C LYS A 136 39.80 -7.95 -5.44
N CYS A 137 38.90 -6.99 -5.31
CA CYS A 137 38.32 -6.59 -4.02
C CYS A 137 36.80 -6.44 -4.15
N ARG A 138 36.05 -7.16 -3.31
CA ARG A 138 34.60 -6.98 -3.10
C ARG A 138 34.39 -5.55 -2.59
N SER A 139 33.83 -4.66 -3.41
CA SER A 139 33.55 -3.27 -3.04
C SER A 139 32.13 -3.09 -2.46
N PRO A 140 31.91 -2.08 -1.60
CA PRO A 140 30.61 -1.74 -0.98
C PRO A 140 29.57 -1.12 -1.94
N ALA A 141 29.82 -1.16 -3.25
CA ALA A 141 29.01 -0.47 -4.28
C ALA A 141 27.77 -1.26 -4.74
N ASN A 142 27.62 -2.52 -4.34
CA ASN A 142 26.56 -3.41 -4.82
C ASN A 142 25.52 -3.63 -3.72
N TRP A 143 24.28 -3.86 -4.12
CA TRP A 143 23.25 -4.37 -3.23
C TRP A 143 23.57 -5.83 -2.88
N SER A 144 23.69 -6.12 -1.58
CA SER A 144 23.45 -7.47 -1.10
C SER A 144 21.96 -7.78 -1.14
N LEU A 145 21.62 -9.06 -1.12
CA LEU A 145 20.23 -9.52 -1.13
C LEU A 145 19.45 -9.00 0.09
N SER A 146 20.05 -9.05 1.29
CA SER A 146 19.45 -8.50 2.51
C SER A 146 19.22 -6.99 2.44
N GLU A 147 20.18 -6.23 1.89
CA GLU A 147 19.99 -4.79 1.67
C GLU A 147 18.87 -4.52 0.66
N LEU A 148 18.78 -5.30 -0.42
CA LEU A 148 17.73 -5.16 -1.44
C LEU A 148 16.34 -5.46 -0.88
N VAL A 149 16.20 -6.51 -0.07
CA VAL A 149 14.95 -6.83 0.63
C VAL A 149 14.58 -5.72 1.61
N GLN A 150 15.52 -5.26 2.45
CA GLN A 150 15.26 -4.15 3.37
C GLN A 150 14.85 -2.88 2.62
N ALA A 151 15.56 -2.50 1.55
CA ALA A 151 15.22 -1.35 0.73
C ALA A 151 13.83 -1.47 0.11
N THR A 152 13.47 -2.65 -0.40
CA THR A 152 12.16 -2.87 -1.02
C THR A 152 11.02 -2.80 0.01
N ILE A 153 11.23 -3.32 1.22
CA ILE A 153 10.28 -3.17 2.33
C ILE A 153 10.16 -1.68 2.73
N VAL A 154 11.27 -0.92 2.75
CA VAL A 154 11.24 0.53 2.96
C VAL A 154 10.39 1.23 1.89
N LEU A 155 10.58 0.89 0.61
CA LEU A 155 9.78 1.44 -0.49
C LEU A 155 8.30 1.14 -0.27
N ALA A 156 7.94 -0.14 -0.13
CA ALA A 156 6.56 -0.60 -0.01
C ALA A 156 5.86 0.01 1.21
N GLN A 157 6.52 -0.01 2.39
CA GLN A 157 5.97 0.60 3.60
C GLN A 157 5.74 2.11 3.40
N THR A 158 6.63 2.80 2.69
CA THR A 158 6.46 4.24 2.43
C THR A 158 5.34 4.51 1.42
N HIS A 159 5.16 3.67 0.40
CA HIS A 159 4.04 3.79 -0.55
C HIS A 159 2.69 3.69 0.16
N VAL A 160 2.54 2.72 1.05
CA VAL A 160 1.27 2.52 1.76
C VAL A 160 1.03 3.60 2.82
N LEU A 161 2.10 4.17 3.40
CA LEU A 161 1.99 5.37 4.23
C LEU A 161 1.51 6.58 3.40
N CYS A 162 1.91 6.70 2.13
CA CYS A 162 1.37 7.74 1.25
C CYS A 162 -0.14 7.56 1.07
N SER A 163 -0.61 6.32 0.83
CA SER A 163 -2.05 6.01 0.76
C SER A 163 -2.78 6.43 2.02
N PHE A 164 -2.24 6.09 3.20
CA PHE A 164 -2.85 6.38 4.49
C PHE A 164 -2.94 7.89 4.76
N ILE A 165 -1.85 8.62 4.51
CA ILE A 165 -1.76 10.06 4.78
C ILE A 165 -2.65 10.86 3.85
N LEU A 166 -2.58 10.61 2.53
CA LEU A 166 -3.38 11.33 1.55
C LEU A 166 -4.86 10.90 1.60
N GLY A 167 -5.13 9.63 1.96
CA GLY A 167 -6.47 9.10 2.20
C GLY A 167 -7.16 9.65 3.44
N SER A 168 -6.41 9.88 4.53
CA SER A 168 -6.94 10.56 5.72
C SER A 168 -7.11 12.08 5.49
N GLY A 169 -6.12 12.68 4.81
CA GLY A 169 -6.01 14.11 4.53
C GLY A 169 -6.05 15.00 5.77
N GLY A 170 -5.63 14.47 6.93
CA GLY A 170 -5.52 15.20 8.21
C GLY A 170 -4.09 15.61 8.57
N ILE A 171 -3.12 15.41 7.68
CA ILE A 171 -1.68 15.61 7.97
C ILE A 171 -0.99 16.53 6.94
N GLU A 172 -1.72 17.46 6.33
CA GLU A 172 -1.08 18.41 5.40
C GLU A 172 -0.40 19.57 6.14
N PRO A 173 0.81 19.99 5.69
CA PRO A 173 1.57 21.06 6.35
C PRO A 173 0.98 22.46 6.15
N ASN A 174 0.01 22.64 5.25
CA ASN A 174 -0.54 23.95 4.86
C ASN A 174 -2.08 23.97 4.84
N THR A 175 -2.76 23.26 5.74
CA THR A 175 -4.19 23.45 5.89
C THR A 175 -4.44 24.83 6.50
N THR A 176 -4.74 25.81 5.66
CA THR A 176 -5.34 27.07 6.11
C THR A 176 -6.59 26.73 6.89
N ALA A 177 -6.82 27.44 8.00
CA ALA A 177 -7.86 27.23 9.01
C ALA A 177 -9.33 27.16 8.49
N ASP A 178 -9.55 27.17 7.18
CA ASP A 178 -10.86 27.01 6.55
C ASP A 178 -11.38 25.56 6.54
N GLU A 179 -10.51 24.54 6.51
CA GLU A 179 -10.99 23.14 6.51
C GLU A 179 -11.51 22.69 7.88
N SER A 180 -11.01 23.29 8.97
CA SER A 180 -11.53 23.08 10.33
C SER A 180 -12.94 23.66 10.52
N LEU A 181 -13.33 24.64 9.69
CA LEU A 181 -14.66 25.26 9.71
C LEU A 181 -15.66 24.53 8.79
N ALA A 182 -15.18 23.83 7.76
CA ALA A 182 -16.00 22.99 6.89
C ALA A 182 -16.48 21.70 7.60
N ALA A 183 -15.69 21.16 8.54
CA ALA A 183 -16.10 20.04 9.37
C ALA A 183 -17.24 20.37 10.36
N GLY A 184 -17.54 21.66 10.57
CA GLY A 184 -18.53 22.14 11.55
C GLY A 184 -19.93 22.42 11.00
N ARG A 185 -20.23 22.19 9.71
CA ARG A 185 -21.55 22.53 9.13
C ARG A 185 -22.08 21.48 8.16
N PHE A 186 -22.36 20.28 8.65
CA PHE A 186 -23.41 19.43 8.07
C PHE A 186 -23.99 18.52 9.16
N GLN A 187 -24.66 19.13 10.15
CA GLN A 187 -25.84 18.48 10.71
C GLN A 187 -26.95 18.68 9.67
N SER A 188 -27.00 17.82 8.66
CA SER A 188 -28.25 17.65 7.93
C SER A 188 -29.18 16.96 8.93
N GLU A 189 -30.23 17.65 9.34
CA GLU A 189 -31.39 16.99 9.94
C GLU A 189 -31.74 15.82 9.01
N LYS A 190 -31.74 14.59 9.54
CA LYS A 190 -32.20 13.42 8.79
C LYS A 190 -33.67 13.65 8.49
N GLU A 191 -34.00 14.08 7.28
CA GLU A 191 -35.36 14.02 6.78
C GLU A 191 -35.81 12.55 6.80
N ASN A 192 -36.94 12.30 7.48
CA ASN A 192 -37.52 10.98 7.64
C ASN A 192 -37.76 10.32 6.28
N GLY A 193 -37.00 9.26 5.96
CA GLY A 193 -37.35 8.31 4.89
C GLY A 193 -36.22 7.69 4.07
N GLN A 194 -34.97 8.16 4.17
CA GLN A 194 -33.83 7.52 3.48
C GLN A 194 -33.06 6.60 4.43
N GLU A 195 -32.93 5.33 4.05
CA GLU A 195 -32.10 4.34 4.76
C GLU A 195 -30.62 4.77 4.71
N GLY A 196 -29.95 4.75 5.86
CA GLY A 196 -28.54 5.13 5.96
C GLY A 196 -27.60 4.13 5.27
N GLU A 197 -26.39 4.58 4.91
CA GLU A 197 -25.35 3.76 4.26
C GLU A 197 -25.03 2.51 5.10
N VAL A 198 -24.90 2.69 6.41
CA VAL A 198 -24.62 1.60 7.36
C VAL A 198 -25.78 0.61 7.43
N GLU A 199 -27.04 1.05 7.43
CA GLU A 199 -28.19 0.16 7.52
C GLU A 199 -28.31 -0.74 6.27
N LEU A 200 -28.12 -0.17 5.08
CA LEU A 200 -28.05 -0.92 3.83
C LEU A 200 -26.89 -1.91 3.80
N LEU A 201 -25.74 -1.55 4.39
CA LEU A 201 -24.61 -2.46 4.49
C LEU A 201 -24.90 -3.63 5.44
N LEU A 202 -25.51 -3.37 6.60
CA LEU A 202 -25.90 -4.41 7.56
C LEU A 202 -26.90 -5.42 6.96
N LYS A 203 -27.90 -4.94 6.19
CA LYS A 203 -28.84 -5.82 5.47
C LYS A 203 -28.12 -6.74 4.49
N ARG A 204 -27.24 -6.19 3.65
CA ARG A 204 -26.45 -6.97 2.67
C ARG A 204 -25.52 -7.98 3.36
N MET A 205 -24.95 -7.64 4.51
CA MET A 205 -24.13 -8.56 5.29
C MET A 205 -24.95 -9.75 5.84
N HIS A 206 -26.17 -9.48 6.32
CA HIS A 206 -27.08 -10.53 6.78
C HIS A 206 -27.55 -11.44 5.64
N GLU A 207 -27.86 -10.88 4.46
CA GLU A 207 -28.19 -11.65 3.26
C GLU A 207 -27.07 -12.61 2.87
N LEU A 208 -25.80 -12.15 2.87
CA LEU A 208 -24.65 -13.00 2.59
C LEU A 208 -24.42 -14.11 3.63
N GLN A 209 -24.72 -13.85 4.90
CA GLN A 209 -24.67 -14.89 5.93
C GLN A 209 -25.73 -15.98 5.67
N GLY A 210 -26.92 -15.59 5.22
CA GLY A 210 -27.99 -16.52 4.84
C GLY A 210 -27.67 -17.37 3.60
N ILE A 211 -27.01 -16.79 2.59
CA ILE A 211 -26.63 -17.51 1.36
C ILE A 211 -25.62 -18.64 1.63
N LYS A 212 -24.61 -18.39 2.49
CA LYS A 212 -23.61 -19.41 2.86
C LYS A 212 -24.18 -20.63 3.58
N ALA A 213 -25.34 -20.49 4.24
CA ALA A 213 -26.04 -21.62 4.84
C ALA A 213 -26.75 -22.53 3.82
N CYS A 214 -26.91 -22.07 2.57
CA CYS A 214 -27.69 -22.74 1.52
C CYS A 214 -26.84 -23.21 0.31
N GLU A 215 -25.55 -22.85 0.24
CA GLU A 215 -24.67 -23.24 -0.87
C GLU A 215 -24.18 -24.69 -0.74
N HIS A 216 -24.70 -25.53 -1.62
CA HIS A 216 -23.99 -26.70 -2.14
C HIS A 216 -22.92 -26.16 -3.12
N GLU A 217 -21.62 -26.36 -2.85
CA GLU A 217 -20.51 -25.84 -3.66
C GLU A 217 -20.71 -26.10 -5.17
N LEU A 218 -21.19 -25.10 -5.90
CA LEU A 218 -21.12 -25.10 -7.35
C LEU A 218 -19.66 -24.87 -7.72
N GLN A 219 -18.94 -25.95 -8.06
CA GLN A 219 -17.55 -25.88 -8.51
C GLN A 219 -17.47 -25.02 -9.79
N LEU A 220 -17.12 -23.74 -9.63
CA LEU A 220 -16.90 -22.85 -10.75
C LEU A 220 -15.65 -23.27 -11.53
N SER A 221 -15.76 -23.34 -12.86
CA SER A 221 -14.60 -23.54 -13.73
C SER A 221 -13.57 -22.41 -13.56
N GLU A 222 -12.30 -22.69 -13.88
CA GLU A 222 -11.23 -21.69 -13.85
C GLU A 222 -11.57 -20.44 -14.68
N LEU A 223 -12.20 -20.64 -15.85
CA LEU A 223 -12.63 -19.54 -16.72
C LEU A 223 -13.69 -18.66 -16.05
N GLN A 224 -14.64 -19.26 -15.34
CA GLN A 224 -15.67 -18.52 -14.60
C GLN A 224 -15.06 -17.75 -13.42
N ARG A 225 -14.15 -18.37 -12.66
CA ARG A 225 -13.44 -17.68 -11.55
C ARG A 225 -12.63 -16.50 -12.05
N GLN A 226 -11.88 -16.66 -13.14
CA GLN A 226 -11.15 -15.57 -13.78
C GLN A 226 -12.09 -14.46 -14.24
N ARG A 227 -13.23 -14.79 -14.85
CA ARG A 227 -14.20 -13.80 -15.31
C ARG A 227 -14.80 -13.00 -14.15
N HIS A 228 -15.29 -13.68 -13.10
CA HIS A 228 -15.87 -13.01 -11.93
C HIS A 228 -14.84 -12.11 -11.22
N PHE A 229 -13.60 -12.57 -11.10
CA PHE A 229 -12.50 -11.78 -10.55
C PHE A 229 -12.26 -10.49 -11.33
N LEU A 230 -12.17 -10.55 -12.66
CA LEU A 230 -11.93 -9.37 -13.50
C LEU A 230 -13.15 -8.46 -13.63
N GLU A 231 -14.36 -8.95 -13.36
CA GLU A 231 -15.61 -8.18 -13.38
C GLU A 231 -15.80 -7.34 -12.10
N VAL A 232 -15.01 -7.55 -11.04
CA VAL A 232 -15.05 -6.72 -9.82
C VAL A 232 -14.80 -5.24 -10.11
N HIS A 233 -14.03 -4.95 -11.16
CA HIS A 233 -13.59 -3.62 -11.56
C HIS A 233 -14.53 -2.92 -12.55
N THR A 234 -15.49 -3.63 -13.16
CA THR A 234 -16.30 -3.07 -14.26
C THR A 234 -17.29 -2.01 -13.80
N THR A 235 -17.73 -2.06 -12.55
CA THR A 235 -18.58 -1.03 -11.92
C THR A 235 -17.82 0.25 -11.56
N ASP A 236 -16.49 0.19 -11.55
CA ASP A 236 -15.60 1.33 -11.26
C ASP A 236 -15.14 2.07 -12.51
N SER A 237 -15.66 1.68 -13.68
CA SER A 237 -15.42 2.41 -14.92
C SER A 237 -16.04 3.80 -14.75
N ILE A 238 -15.19 4.78 -14.44
CA ILE A 238 -15.47 6.19 -14.67
C ILE A 238 -15.96 6.26 -16.12
N SER A 239 -17.14 6.80 -16.35
CA SER A 239 -17.87 6.77 -17.62
C SER A 239 -16.97 7.15 -18.80
N GLU A 240 -16.45 6.16 -19.51
CA GLU A 240 -15.89 6.25 -20.86
C GLU A 240 -17.04 6.19 -21.89
N THR A 241 -18.03 7.06 -21.73
CA THR A 241 -18.93 7.42 -22.83
C THR A 241 -18.41 8.70 -23.47
N ASP A 242 -17.31 8.58 -24.20
CA ASP A 242 -17.06 9.37 -25.40
C ASP A 242 -16.22 8.54 -26.37
N ASN A 243 -16.95 7.91 -27.29
CA ASN A 243 -16.41 7.05 -28.31
C ASN A 243 -15.99 7.91 -29.52
N SER A 244 -14.73 8.29 -29.60
CA SER A 244 -14.05 8.48 -30.89
C SER A 244 -12.55 8.26 -30.73
N GLY A 245 -11.99 7.43 -31.61
CA GLY A 245 -10.58 7.07 -31.59
C GLY A 245 -9.69 8.30 -31.63
N THR A 246 -9.11 8.65 -30.49
CA THR A 246 -7.89 9.42 -30.34
C THR A 246 -7.37 9.04 -28.96
N ALA A 247 -6.14 8.53 -28.89
CA ALA A 247 -5.43 8.30 -27.64
C ALA A 247 -5.70 9.48 -26.70
N MET A 248 -6.32 9.21 -25.56
CA MET A 248 -6.88 10.22 -24.67
C MET A 248 -5.82 11.28 -24.39
N GLY A 249 -5.97 12.40 -25.09
CA GLY A 249 -5.08 13.52 -25.03
C GLY A 249 -5.09 14.00 -23.60
N VAL A 250 -3.91 14.02 -23.01
CA VAL A 250 -3.56 14.86 -21.88
C VAL A 250 -4.19 16.22 -22.14
N VAL A 251 -5.35 16.51 -21.52
CA VAL A 251 -5.73 17.89 -21.27
C VAL A 251 -4.74 18.35 -20.23
N ALA A 252 -3.59 18.79 -20.73
CA ALA A 252 -2.69 19.64 -20.01
C ALA A 252 -3.52 20.89 -19.73
N CYS A 253 -4.20 20.91 -18.58
CA CYS A 253 -4.33 22.15 -17.88
C CYS A 253 -2.89 22.60 -17.66
N ARG A 254 -2.42 23.49 -18.53
CA ARG A 254 -1.22 24.30 -18.31
C ARG A 254 -1.54 25.28 -17.18
N THR A 255 -1.94 24.76 -16.03
CA THR A 255 -1.72 25.42 -14.76
C THR A 255 -0.21 25.45 -14.57
N ALA A 256 0.30 26.64 -14.27
CA ALA A 256 1.71 26.94 -14.01
C ALA A 256 2.44 25.76 -13.37
N GLY A 257 3.68 25.48 -13.80
CA GLY A 257 4.51 24.41 -13.26
C GLY A 257 4.36 24.34 -11.75
N ASN A 258 3.70 23.28 -11.27
CA ASN A 258 3.44 23.12 -9.86
C ASN A 258 4.80 22.90 -9.20
N ALA A 259 5.26 23.83 -8.37
CA ALA A 259 6.49 23.71 -7.57
C ALA A 259 6.56 22.37 -6.79
N ASN A 260 5.39 21.78 -6.54
CA ASN A 260 5.18 20.47 -5.95
C ASN A 260 5.70 19.31 -6.83
N ASP A 261 5.48 19.37 -8.15
CA ASP A 261 5.99 18.35 -9.09
C ASP A 261 7.50 18.53 -9.33
N GLU A 262 7.99 19.77 -9.30
CA GLU A 262 9.43 20.07 -9.38
C GLU A 262 10.19 19.42 -8.23
N THR A 263 9.68 19.52 -7.00
CA THR A 263 10.34 18.93 -5.83
C THR A 263 10.35 17.40 -5.86
N ALA A 264 9.26 16.76 -6.30
CA ALA A 264 9.19 15.30 -6.43
C ALA A 264 10.14 14.78 -7.53
N SER A 265 10.30 15.53 -8.63
CA SER A 265 11.14 15.16 -9.76
C SER A 265 12.63 15.07 -9.43
N LEU A 266 13.06 15.70 -8.33
CA LEU A 266 14.43 15.58 -7.82
C LEU A 266 14.75 14.15 -7.35
N TYR A 267 13.76 13.41 -6.85
CA TYR A 267 13.97 12.15 -6.12
C TYR A 267 13.37 10.93 -6.81
N ALA A 268 12.64 11.09 -7.91
CA ALA A 268 12.13 9.98 -8.71
C ALA A 268 12.07 10.33 -10.20
N ARG A 269 12.46 9.40 -11.08
CA ARG A 269 12.35 9.58 -12.54
C ARG A 269 10.99 9.12 -13.06
N ASP A 270 10.56 9.67 -14.18
CA ASP A 270 9.29 9.31 -14.84
C ASP A 270 8.08 9.26 -13.89
N LEU A 271 7.75 10.41 -13.31
CA LEU A 271 6.58 10.59 -12.43
C LEU A 271 5.23 10.42 -13.16
N ARG A 272 5.24 10.16 -14.47
CA ARG A 272 4.06 9.85 -15.28
C ARG A 272 3.78 8.35 -15.31
N PHE A 273 4.78 7.51 -15.04
CA PHE A 273 4.56 6.08 -14.86
C PHE A 273 3.63 5.88 -13.66
N SER A 274 2.46 5.33 -13.91
CA SER A 274 1.39 5.23 -12.93
C SER A 274 0.70 3.88 -13.00
N TYR A 275 -0.23 3.65 -12.09
CA TYR A 275 -1.09 2.48 -12.12
C TYR A 275 -1.86 2.43 -13.45
N ILE A 276 -1.97 1.22 -14.00
CA ILE A 276 -2.87 0.88 -15.10
C ILE A 276 -3.79 -0.20 -14.56
N ASP A 277 -5.08 -0.12 -14.91
CA ASP A 277 -6.07 -1.08 -14.43
C ASP A 277 -5.64 -2.52 -14.71
N PHE A 278 -5.41 -3.30 -13.64
CA PHE A 278 -4.95 -4.66 -13.77
C PHE A 278 -5.92 -5.50 -14.60
N ALA A 279 -7.24 -5.28 -14.47
CA ALA A 279 -8.22 -6.04 -15.22
C ALA A 279 -8.10 -5.79 -16.72
N LEU A 280 -7.78 -4.56 -17.12
CA LEU A 280 -7.45 -4.22 -18.51
C LEU A 280 -6.16 -4.90 -18.96
N CYS A 281 -5.10 -4.85 -18.13
CA CYS A 281 -3.83 -5.50 -18.43
C CYS A 281 -4.00 -7.02 -18.64
N ALA A 282 -4.80 -7.67 -17.80
CA ALA A 282 -5.09 -9.10 -17.86
C ALA A 282 -5.90 -9.48 -19.10
N ARG A 283 -6.94 -8.70 -19.45
CA ARG A 283 -7.75 -8.92 -20.66
C ARG A 283 -6.92 -8.77 -21.94
N ASN A 284 -5.97 -7.83 -21.94
CA ASN A 284 -5.07 -7.60 -23.07
C ASN A 284 -3.87 -8.57 -23.09
N GLY A 285 -3.77 -9.50 -22.13
CA GLY A 285 -2.68 -10.47 -22.05
C GLY A 285 -1.32 -9.90 -21.62
N THR A 286 -1.28 -8.64 -21.19
CA THR A 286 -0.05 -7.94 -20.76
C THR A 286 0.33 -8.21 -19.30
N ALA A 287 -0.62 -8.66 -18.48
CA ALA A 287 -0.39 -9.12 -17.11
C ALA A 287 -1.08 -10.46 -16.87
N ARG A 288 -0.52 -11.27 -15.96
CA ARG A 288 -1.12 -12.54 -15.54
C ARG A 288 -1.64 -12.42 -14.12
N THR A 289 -2.85 -12.95 -13.89
CA THR A 289 -3.41 -13.09 -12.55
C THR A 289 -2.51 -13.96 -11.70
N HIS A 290 -2.15 -13.46 -10.53
CA HIS A 290 -1.44 -14.20 -9.50
C HIS A 290 -2.47 -14.95 -8.65
N LYS A 291 -2.40 -16.28 -8.61
CA LYS A 291 -3.27 -17.04 -7.72
C LYS A 291 -2.62 -17.11 -6.35
N ILE A 292 -3.37 -16.83 -5.29
CA ILE A 292 -2.78 -16.74 -3.95
C ILE A 292 -2.08 -18.03 -3.50
N HIS A 293 -2.57 -19.19 -3.94
CA HIS A 293 -1.96 -20.50 -3.63
C HIS A 293 -0.64 -20.77 -4.36
N ASP A 294 -0.32 -20.01 -5.41
CA ASP A 294 0.99 -20.13 -6.07
C ASP A 294 2.10 -19.53 -5.19
N LEU A 295 1.78 -18.44 -4.50
CA LEU A 295 2.64 -17.80 -3.51
C LEU A 295 1.80 -16.93 -2.57
N SER A 296 1.83 -17.27 -1.29
CA SER A 296 1.16 -16.54 -0.21
C SER A 296 2.19 -15.99 0.79
N TRP A 297 1.74 -15.11 1.68
CA TRP A 297 2.60 -14.64 2.77
C TRP A 297 2.91 -15.79 3.73
N GLU A 298 1.89 -16.57 4.06
CA GLU A 298 1.89 -17.64 5.06
C GLU A 298 2.76 -18.82 4.64
N ASP A 299 2.74 -19.20 3.35
CA ASP A 299 3.44 -20.40 2.88
C ASP A 299 4.91 -20.13 2.51
N GLN A 300 5.22 -18.98 1.89
CA GLN A 300 6.57 -18.67 1.42
C GLN A 300 7.08 -17.27 1.76
N GLY A 301 6.19 -16.27 1.83
CA GLY A 301 6.58 -14.87 2.06
C GLY A 301 7.30 -14.66 3.39
N TYR A 302 6.75 -15.19 4.48
CA TYR A 302 7.32 -15.09 5.82
C TYR A 302 8.76 -15.62 5.86
N SER A 303 8.96 -16.87 5.44
CA SER A 303 10.27 -17.53 5.46
C SER A 303 11.31 -16.80 4.60
N CYS A 304 10.87 -16.23 3.47
CA CYS A 304 11.75 -15.43 2.61
C CYS A 304 12.23 -14.15 3.29
N VAL A 305 11.36 -13.46 4.04
CA VAL A 305 11.77 -12.29 4.82
C VAL A 305 12.59 -12.70 6.02
N ASP A 306 12.24 -13.78 6.71
CA ASP A 306 12.94 -14.25 7.90
C ASP A 306 14.41 -14.58 7.61
N GLU A 307 14.68 -15.22 6.47
CA GLU A 307 16.05 -15.53 6.05
C GLU A 307 16.89 -14.29 5.72
N LEU A 308 16.27 -13.22 5.21
CA LEU A 308 16.97 -12.07 4.62
C LEU A 308 16.94 -10.80 5.48
N TYR A 309 15.94 -10.66 6.34
CA TYR A 309 15.70 -9.56 7.26
C TYR A 309 14.80 -10.00 8.43
N ASN A 310 15.33 -10.89 9.27
CA ASN A 310 14.60 -11.60 10.33
C ASN A 310 13.84 -10.67 11.29
N GLU A 311 14.41 -9.52 11.66
CA GLU A 311 13.75 -8.62 12.62
C GLU A 311 12.42 -8.05 12.11
N MET A 312 12.19 -8.09 10.80
CA MET A 312 10.98 -7.55 10.17
C MET A 312 9.92 -8.62 9.90
N ALA A 313 10.28 -9.90 9.81
CA ALA A 313 9.35 -10.99 9.46
C ALA A 313 8.21 -11.09 10.47
N ASP A 314 8.53 -11.24 11.75
CA ASP A 314 7.57 -11.30 12.86
C ASP A 314 6.69 -10.04 12.95
N ILE A 315 7.28 -8.87 12.66
CA ILE A 315 6.56 -7.60 12.73
C ILE A 315 5.54 -7.51 11.59
N LEU A 316 5.93 -7.85 10.35
CA LEU A 316 5.03 -7.88 9.19
C LEU A 316 3.89 -8.87 9.40
N ASP A 317 4.20 -10.06 9.89
CA ASP A 317 3.20 -11.09 10.18
C ASP A 317 2.15 -10.56 11.18
N LYS A 318 2.61 -10.01 12.30
CA LYS A 318 1.74 -9.37 13.30
C LYS A 318 0.91 -8.24 12.70
N LYS A 319 1.47 -7.40 11.81
CA LYS A 319 0.71 -6.32 11.14
C LYS A 319 -0.43 -6.88 10.29
N PHE A 320 -0.15 -7.89 9.46
CA PHE A 320 -1.13 -8.50 8.57
C PHE A 320 -2.22 -9.22 9.37
N THR A 321 -1.82 -10.14 10.26
CA THR A 321 -2.76 -10.92 11.08
C THR A 321 -3.60 -10.02 11.99
N LEU A 322 -3.00 -9.02 12.65
CA LEU A 322 -3.75 -8.12 13.52
C LEU A 322 -4.78 -7.32 12.73
N THR A 323 -4.42 -6.78 11.57
CA THR A 323 -5.33 -5.93 10.78
C THR A 323 -6.48 -6.73 10.18
N GLN A 324 -6.22 -7.96 9.73
CA GLN A 324 -7.26 -8.88 9.25
C GLN A 324 -8.22 -9.34 10.36
N ASN A 325 -7.77 -9.37 11.62
CA ASN A 325 -8.58 -9.80 12.76
C ASN A 325 -9.13 -8.63 13.60
N LEU A 326 -8.69 -7.40 13.36
CA LEU A 326 -9.11 -6.23 14.13
C LEU A 326 -10.61 -6.02 13.92
N THR A 327 -11.35 -6.06 15.02
CA THR A 327 -12.77 -5.75 15.07
C THR A 327 -13.13 -5.28 16.46
N TYR A 328 -14.10 -4.37 16.52
CA TYR A 328 -14.73 -3.91 17.76
C TYR A 328 -16.18 -4.39 17.86
N PHE A 329 -16.61 -5.21 16.90
CA PHE A 329 -18.01 -5.63 16.72
C PHE A 329 -18.99 -4.46 16.66
N THR A 330 -18.56 -3.34 16.05
CA THR A 330 -19.37 -2.14 15.84
C THR A 330 -19.39 -1.74 14.37
N MET A 331 -20.44 -1.05 13.97
CA MET A 331 -20.50 -0.33 12.69
C MET A 331 -21.42 0.88 12.83
N GLY A 332 -20.88 2.09 12.70
CA GLY A 332 -21.64 3.34 12.83
C GLY A 332 -22.23 3.51 14.24
N GLY A 333 -23.56 3.45 14.34
CA GLY A 333 -24.28 3.50 15.62
C GLY A 333 -24.64 2.14 16.22
N TYR A 334 -24.26 1.03 15.56
CA TYR A 334 -24.69 -0.32 15.94
C TYR A 334 -23.57 -1.10 16.64
N SER A 335 -23.93 -1.86 17.67
CA SER A 335 -23.07 -2.82 18.39
C SER A 335 -23.41 -4.26 18.02
N ASP A 336 -22.55 -5.20 18.44
CA ASP A 336 -22.69 -6.65 18.23
C ASP A 336 -22.80 -7.06 16.75
N VAL A 337 -22.09 -6.31 15.89
CA VAL A 337 -22.05 -6.53 14.44
C VAL A 337 -20.80 -7.30 14.05
N ASP A 338 -20.95 -8.48 13.42
CA ASP A 338 -19.83 -9.16 12.77
C ASP A 338 -19.46 -8.47 11.45
N THR A 339 -18.42 -7.64 11.48
CA THR A 339 -17.92 -6.87 10.32
C THR A 339 -17.05 -7.67 9.36
N SER A 340 -16.82 -8.96 9.60
CA SER A 340 -15.84 -9.77 8.85
C SER A 340 -16.08 -9.76 7.35
N LYS A 341 -17.34 -9.83 6.90
CA LYS A 341 -17.69 -9.77 5.48
C LYS A 341 -17.25 -8.48 4.80
N TYR A 342 -17.51 -7.33 5.42
CA TYR A 342 -17.11 -6.04 4.89
C TYR A 342 -15.59 -5.87 4.87
N ARG A 343 -14.93 -6.26 5.96
CA ARG A 343 -13.47 -6.21 6.09
C ARG A 343 -12.79 -7.11 5.04
N THR A 344 -13.22 -8.36 4.89
CA THR A 344 -12.72 -9.27 3.85
C THR A 344 -12.96 -8.69 2.45
N ALA A 345 -14.13 -8.11 2.17
CA ALA A 345 -14.40 -7.52 0.85
C ALA A 345 -13.45 -6.36 0.51
N ILE A 346 -13.09 -5.51 1.47
CA ILE A 346 -12.06 -4.46 1.27
C ILE A 346 -10.72 -5.09 0.91
N TRP A 347 -10.27 -6.08 1.69
CA TRP A 347 -8.98 -6.74 1.46
C TRP A 347 -8.92 -7.40 0.07
N MET A 348 -9.98 -8.14 -0.28
CA MET A 348 -10.08 -8.85 -1.55
C MET A 348 -10.19 -7.90 -2.75
N TYR A 349 -10.89 -6.78 -2.60
CA TYR A 349 -10.93 -5.73 -3.62
C TYR A 349 -9.55 -5.13 -3.88
N ILE A 350 -8.79 -4.85 -2.84
CA ILE A 350 -7.45 -4.27 -3.01
C ILE A 350 -6.50 -5.28 -3.64
N HIS A 351 -6.52 -6.53 -3.18
CA HIS A 351 -5.77 -7.61 -3.84
C HIS A 351 -6.15 -7.75 -5.32
N SER A 352 -7.43 -7.61 -5.67
CA SER A 352 -7.86 -7.67 -7.07
C SER A 352 -7.37 -6.48 -7.90
N LEU A 353 -7.27 -5.27 -7.32
CA LEU A 353 -6.66 -4.11 -7.99
C LEU A 353 -5.22 -4.38 -8.42
N TYR A 354 -4.49 -5.20 -7.67
CA TYR A 354 -3.12 -5.58 -7.98
C TYR A 354 -2.99 -6.94 -8.68
N GLY A 355 -4.10 -7.63 -8.97
CA GLY A 355 -4.09 -8.87 -9.73
C GLY A 355 -3.87 -10.15 -8.93
N ILE A 356 -4.08 -10.10 -7.62
CA ILE A 356 -3.99 -11.25 -6.72
C ILE A 356 -5.38 -11.83 -6.48
N ARG A 357 -5.60 -13.06 -6.92
CA ARG A 357 -6.89 -13.76 -6.85
C ARG A 357 -6.87 -14.84 -5.77
N HIS A 358 -7.85 -14.76 -4.88
CA HIS A 358 -8.16 -15.77 -3.87
C HIS A 358 -9.22 -16.73 -4.44
N ASP A 359 -8.84 -17.98 -4.68
CA ASP A 359 -9.66 -18.94 -5.44
C ASP A 359 -10.83 -19.52 -4.62
N ASP A 360 -10.79 -19.37 -3.30
CA ASP A 360 -11.79 -19.73 -2.31
C ASP A 360 -12.76 -18.57 -1.98
N TYR A 361 -12.53 -17.39 -2.56
CA TYR A 361 -13.36 -16.21 -2.34
C TYR A 361 -14.33 -15.93 -3.51
N ASN A 362 -15.61 -15.75 -3.18
CA ASN A 362 -16.59 -15.30 -4.17
C ASN A 362 -16.49 -13.78 -4.37
N TYR A 363 -15.82 -13.38 -5.45
CA TYR A 363 -15.63 -11.97 -5.80
C TYR A 363 -16.93 -11.19 -6.09
N GLY A 364 -18.07 -11.87 -6.28
CA GLY A 364 -19.39 -11.23 -6.27
C GLY A 364 -19.72 -10.53 -4.95
N GLU A 365 -19.21 -11.04 -3.82
CA GLU A 365 -19.39 -10.45 -2.49
C GLU A 365 -18.81 -9.02 -2.42
N VAL A 366 -17.78 -8.69 -3.22
CA VAL A 366 -17.21 -7.32 -3.25
C VAL A 366 -18.25 -6.30 -3.71
N ASN A 367 -19.02 -6.62 -4.75
CA ASN A 367 -20.08 -5.74 -5.26
C ASN A 367 -21.25 -5.62 -4.29
N MET A 368 -21.47 -6.63 -3.44
CA MET A 368 -22.48 -6.57 -2.39
C MET A 368 -22.01 -5.73 -1.20
N MET A 369 -20.73 -5.78 -0.83
CA MET A 369 -20.22 -5.10 0.35
C MET A 369 -19.76 -3.66 0.10
N LEU A 370 -19.24 -3.36 -1.09
CA LEU A 370 -18.65 -2.05 -1.40
C LEU A 370 -19.52 -1.29 -2.40
N SER A 371 -19.92 -0.07 -2.05
CA SER A 371 -20.54 0.87 -3.00
C SER A 371 -19.54 1.30 -4.08
N ARG A 372 -20.04 1.88 -5.17
CA ARG A 372 -19.18 2.41 -6.24
C ARG A 372 -18.29 3.54 -5.75
N GLU A 373 -18.83 4.40 -4.88
CA GLU A 373 -18.12 5.51 -4.25
C GLU A 373 -16.99 4.96 -3.36
N MET A 374 -17.28 3.92 -2.57
CA MET A 374 -16.28 3.28 -1.72
C MET A 374 -15.15 2.64 -2.51
N LYS A 375 -15.48 1.92 -3.59
CA LYS A 375 -14.49 1.36 -4.50
C LYS A 375 -13.65 2.43 -5.18
N THR A 376 -14.29 3.50 -5.66
CA THR A 376 -13.60 4.65 -6.27
C THR A 376 -12.64 5.29 -5.27
N PHE A 377 -13.05 5.48 -4.02
CA PHE A 377 -12.20 5.98 -2.95
C PHE A 377 -11.01 5.05 -2.69
N ILE A 378 -11.24 3.75 -2.43
CA ILE A 378 -10.18 2.76 -2.18
C ILE A 378 -9.20 2.72 -3.35
N LYS A 379 -9.69 2.63 -4.59
CA LYS A 379 -8.85 2.61 -5.80
C LYS A 379 -8.04 3.89 -5.94
N THR A 380 -8.63 5.04 -5.63
CA THR A 380 -7.90 6.32 -5.68
C THR A 380 -6.76 6.34 -4.67
N ILE A 381 -7.01 6.00 -3.40
CA ILE A 381 -5.95 6.04 -2.37
C ILE A 381 -4.89 4.94 -2.55
N CYS A 382 -5.22 3.80 -3.16
CA CYS A 382 -4.25 2.75 -3.50
C CYS A 382 -3.40 3.11 -4.73
N CYS A 383 -4.03 3.57 -5.80
CA CYS A 383 -3.39 3.65 -7.11
C CYS A 383 -2.91 5.06 -7.49
N PHE A 384 -3.60 6.09 -6.97
CA PHE A 384 -3.38 7.51 -7.29
C PHE A 384 -3.59 8.39 -6.04
N PRO A 385 -2.89 8.13 -4.91
CA PRO A 385 -3.17 8.80 -3.65
C PRO A 385 -3.02 10.33 -3.74
N ASP A 386 -2.16 10.86 -4.61
CA ASP A 386 -2.00 12.30 -4.88
C ASP A 386 -3.21 12.97 -5.53
N LYS A 387 -4.15 12.18 -6.07
CA LYS A 387 -5.41 12.66 -6.64
C LYS A 387 -6.58 12.62 -5.66
N THR A 388 -6.35 12.24 -4.40
CA THR A 388 -7.39 12.16 -3.38
C THR A 388 -7.87 13.57 -3.02
N THR A 389 -9.16 13.85 -3.24
CA THR A 389 -9.75 15.15 -2.92
C THR A 389 -10.50 15.13 -1.59
N ALA A 390 -10.74 16.30 -0.99
CA ALA A 390 -11.62 16.42 0.17
C ALA A 390 -13.04 15.94 -0.12
N SER A 391 -13.57 16.22 -1.33
CA SER A 391 -14.90 15.77 -1.74
C SER A 391 -15.01 14.24 -1.79
N LEU A 392 -13.98 13.56 -2.31
CA LEU A 392 -13.96 12.09 -2.36
C LEU A 392 -13.86 11.47 -0.96
N ARG A 393 -13.11 12.09 -0.04
CA ARG A 393 -13.06 11.67 1.37
C ARG A 393 -14.41 11.83 2.07
N GLN A 394 -15.14 12.89 1.75
CA GLN A 394 -16.44 13.20 2.35
C GLN A 394 -17.59 12.37 1.75
N SER A 395 -17.45 11.88 0.53
CA SER A 395 -18.50 11.11 -0.16
C SER A 395 -18.62 9.65 0.28
N VAL A 396 -17.76 9.17 1.18
CA VAL A 396 -17.70 7.76 1.62
C VAL A 396 -17.72 7.64 3.13
N MET A 397 -18.23 6.50 3.62
CA MET A 397 -18.27 6.20 5.05
C MET A 397 -18.98 7.33 5.82
N VAL A 398 -20.09 7.85 5.28
CA VAL A 398 -20.74 9.06 5.80
C VAL A 398 -21.33 8.80 7.19
N ASP A 399 -21.88 7.61 7.37
CA ASP A 399 -22.49 7.14 8.63
C ASP A 399 -21.50 6.39 9.55
N PHE A 400 -20.20 6.34 9.20
CA PHE A 400 -19.17 5.67 10.00
C PHE A 400 -18.59 6.61 11.05
N GLN A 401 -18.20 6.07 12.20
CA GLN A 401 -17.44 6.80 13.21
C GLN A 401 -16.05 7.18 12.67
N PRO A 402 -15.44 8.29 13.13
CA PRO A 402 -14.09 8.68 12.73
C PRO A 402 -13.05 7.56 12.93
N SER A 403 -13.16 6.81 14.04
CA SER A 403 -12.29 5.64 14.29
C SER A 403 -12.50 4.53 13.26
N GLU A 404 -13.71 4.31 12.77
CA GLU A 404 -13.98 3.29 11.76
C GLU A 404 -13.40 3.69 10.39
N LYS A 405 -13.41 5.00 10.06
CA LYS A 405 -12.72 5.51 8.88
C LYS A 405 -11.21 5.25 8.94
N VAL A 406 -10.59 5.50 10.10
CA VAL A 406 -9.18 5.15 10.31
C VAL A 406 -8.97 3.66 10.15
N HIS A 407 -9.82 2.82 10.76
CA HIS A 407 -9.72 1.37 10.64
C HIS A 407 -9.75 0.90 9.18
N VAL A 408 -10.63 1.45 8.33
CA VAL A 408 -10.65 1.14 6.90
C VAL A 408 -9.35 1.56 6.21
N LEU A 409 -8.78 2.72 6.56
CA LEU A 409 -7.47 3.13 6.04
C LEU A 409 -6.33 2.19 6.48
N LEU A 410 -6.41 1.59 7.67
CA LEU A 410 -5.46 0.54 8.10
C LEU A 410 -5.56 -0.69 7.21
N MET A 411 -6.79 -1.14 6.92
CA MET A 411 -7.02 -2.25 6.00
C MET A 411 -6.44 -1.97 4.62
N VAL A 412 -6.64 -0.75 4.12
CA VAL A 412 -6.09 -0.33 2.83
C VAL A 412 -4.57 -0.37 2.83
N MET A 413 -3.96 0.22 3.85
CA MET A 413 -2.51 0.28 4.00
C MET A 413 -1.87 -1.12 4.05
N GLU A 414 -2.38 -2.03 4.89
CA GLU A 414 -1.78 -3.36 5.07
C GLU A 414 -2.05 -4.31 3.90
N SER A 415 -3.25 -4.28 3.32
CA SER A 415 -3.59 -5.09 2.14
C SER A 415 -2.75 -4.71 0.92
N ARG A 416 -2.55 -3.40 0.68
CA ARG A 416 -1.64 -2.91 -0.37
C ARG A 416 -0.19 -3.32 -0.09
N LEU A 417 0.26 -3.25 1.16
CA LEU A 417 1.62 -3.65 1.55
C LEU A 417 1.84 -5.13 1.25
N GLN A 418 0.89 -5.99 1.66
CA GLN A 418 0.96 -7.42 1.38
C GLN A 418 1.01 -7.69 -0.13
N ALA A 419 0.20 -6.99 -0.92
CA ALA A 419 0.20 -7.12 -2.38
C ALA A 419 1.56 -6.75 -3.02
N GLU A 420 2.15 -5.62 -2.64
CA GLU A 420 3.47 -5.19 -3.14
C GLU A 420 4.56 -6.21 -2.76
N LEU A 421 4.53 -6.73 -1.53
CA LEU A 421 5.51 -7.71 -1.05
C LEU A 421 5.37 -9.10 -1.70
N ILE A 422 4.14 -9.58 -1.97
CA ILE A 422 3.93 -10.84 -2.69
C ILE A 422 4.65 -10.83 -4.04
N TYR A 423 4.61 -9.73 -4.78
CA TYR A 423 5.29 -9.61 -6.06
C TYR A 423 6.82 -9.53 -5.95
N LEU A 424 7.33 -8.93 -4.87
CA LEU A 424 8.75 -9.01 -4.54
C LEU A 424 9.17 -10.47 -4.31
N PHE A 425 8.49 -11.20 -3.42
CA PHE A 425 8.84 -12.58 -3.07
C PHE A 425 8.75 -13.51 -4.27
N ARG A 426 7.72 -13.33 -5.11
CA ARG A 426 7.58 -14.08 -6.36
C ARG A 426 8.80 -13.91 -7.27
N THR A 427 9.35 -12.70 -7.30
CA THR A 427 10.53 -12.41 -8.12
C THR A 427 11.81 -12.95 -7.48
N LEU A 428 11.93 -12.87 -6.16
CA LEU A 428 13.05 -13.47 -5.40
C LEU A 428 13.09 -14.99 -5.55
N LEU A 429 11.96 -15.69 -5.39
CA LEU A 429 11.92 -17.14 -5.59
C LEU A 429 12.25 -17.55 -7.02
N ARG A 430 11.81 -16.79 -8.03
CA ARG A 430 12.22 -17.00 -9.42
C ARG A 430 13.71 -16.81 -9.61
N LEU A 431 14.31 -15.83 -8.91
CA LEU A 431 15.73 -15.59 -8.96
C LEU A 431 16.53 -16.76 -8.36
N PHE A 432 16.10 -17.34 -7.24
CA PHE A 432 16.78 -18.49 -6.62
C PHE A 432 16.58 -19.80 -7.38
N THR A 433 15.46 -19.95 -8.07
CA THR A 433 15.13 -21.17 -8.84
C THR A 433 15.60 -21.14 -10.29
N SER A 434 15.98 -19.96 -10.81
CA SER A 434 16.53 -19.86 -12.16
C SER A 434 17.92 -20.49 -12.21
N PRO A 435 18.21 -21.41 -13.15
CA PRO A 435 19.54 -21.96 -13.31
C PRO A 435 20.51 -20.81 -13.58
N SER A 436 21.60 -20.75 -12.80
CA SER A 436 22.66 -19.77 -13.03
C SER A 436 23.13 -19.90 -14.48
N PRO A 437 23.23 -18.80 -15.25
CA PRO A 437 23.80 -18.90 -16.58
C PRO A 437 25.25 -19.37 -16.44
N CYS A 438 25.53 -20.58 -16.93
CA CYS A 438 26.86 -21.17 -16.99
C CYS A 438 27.84 -20.30 -17.78
#